data_AF-A0A831K842-F1
#
_entry.id   AF-A0A831K842-F1
#
_cell.length_a   1.000
_cell.length_b   1.000
_cell.length_c   1.000
_cell.angle_alpha   90.00
_cell.angle_beta   90.00
_cell.angle_gamma   90.00
#
_symmetry.space_group_name_H-M   'P 1'
#
loop_
_entity.id
_entity.type
_entity.pdbx_description
1 polymer ?
#
loop_
_entity_poly.entity_id
_entity_poly.type
_entity_poly.pdbx_seq_one_letter_code
_entity_poly.pdbx_strand_id
1 'polypeptide(L)'
;MKPKARGKSIEEICEKLLIEKGYDIVARNYRIKISGIDVAEVDILAEKKGEKYVVEAKAGRATVTDIRQVYCNAALLNAKPLLVCRGFADKASEETARALSVKVLFLPDFYIFMSPEELAYVIKSIVREALLETLFAEALSLSEEDFKILKAIAESSSFIEASEKLKLSPEELGHRLSSLKRRGILRKGDYSSLRLQAAAILERVERKRLFEKLEEVLSTLRELCNK
;
A
#
# COMPACT_ATOMS: atom_id res chain seq x y z
N MET A 1 -26.77 -7.59 -2.11
CA MET A 1 -25.81 -8.69 -1.85
C MET A 1 -24.82 -8.23 -0.80
N LYS A 2 -24.77 -8.87 0.38
CA LYS A 2 -23.74 -8.58 1.40
C LYS A 2 -22.36 -8.98 0.83
N PRO A 3 -21.34 -8.12 0.90
CA PRO A 3 -20.05 -8.41 0.28
C PRO A 3 -19.28 -9.46 1.10
N LYS A 4 -19.29 -10.73 0.63
CA LYS A 4 -18.54 -11.86 1.20
C LYS A 4 -17.02 -11.61 1.31
N ALA A 5 -16.46 -10.73 0.48
CA ALA A 5 -15.02 -10.46 0.44
C ALA A 5 -14.48 -9.78 1.70
N ARG A 6 -15.29 -8.97 2.41
CA ARG A 6 -14.86 -8.23 3.62
C ARG A 6 -14.76 -9.09 4.89
N GLY A 7 -15.48 -10.22 4.95
CA GLY A 7 -15.46 -11.12 6.12
C GLY A 7 -14.18 -11.96 6.18
N LYS A 8 -13.73 -12.44 5.02
CA LYS A 8 -12.55 -13.31 4.94
C LYS A 8 -11.26 -12.62 5.38
N SER A 9 -11.11 -11.32 5.11
CA SER A 9 -9.91 -10.58 5.54
C SER A 9 -9.87 -10.32 7.05
N ILE A 10 -11.01 -10.18 7.72
CA ILE A 10 -11.02 -9.95 9.18
C ILE A 10 -10.73 -11.22 9.97
N GLU A 11 -11.22 -12.37 9.50
CA GLU A 11 -10.92 -13.69 10.08
C GLU A 11 -9.42 -14.00 9.97
N GLU A 12 -8.79 -13.73 8.83
CA GLU A 12 -7.35 -13.93 8.62
C GLU A 12 -6.49 -13.02 9.53
N ILE A 13 -6.90 -11.77 9.74
CA ILE A 13 -6.22 -10.85 10.67
C ILE A 13 -6.43 -11.32 12.12
N CYS A 14 -7.65 -11.72 12.46
CA CYS A 14 -7.99 -12.28 13.77
C CYS A 14 -7.11 -13.49 14.09
N GLU A 15 -6.97 -14.41 13.13
CA GLU A 15 -6.14 -15.60 13.27
C GLU A 15 -4.67 -15.27 13.56
N LYS A 16 -4.07 -14.36 12.77
CA LYS A 16 -2.69 -13.91 12.99
C LYS A 16 -2.51 -13.29 14.37
N LEU A 17 -3.45 -12.43 14.78
CA LEU A 17 -3.44 -11.83 16.11
C LEU A 17 -3.53 -12.90 17.21
N LEU A 18 -4.38 -13.91 17.05
CA LEU A 18 -4.49 -15.02 18.00
C LEU A 18 -3.16 -15.79 18.10
N ILE A 19 -2.55 -16.15 16.97
CA ILE A 19 -1.26 -16.83 16.93
C ILE A 19 -0.17 -16.00 17.62
N GLU A 20 -0.07 -14.70 17.33
CA GLU A 20 0.85 -13.78 18.00
C GLU A 20 0.62 -13.70 19.51
N LYS A 21 -0.64 -13.82 19.95
CA LYS A 21 -1.00 -13.89 21.37
C LYS A 21 -0.82 -15.29 21.95
N GLY A 22 -0.28 -16.27 21.22
CA GLY A 22 0.02 -17.62 21.69
C GLY A 22 -1.21 -18.51 21.81
N TYR A 23 -2.16 -18.38 20.88
CA TYR A 23 -3.25 -19.32 20.68
C TYR A 23 -2.93 -20.26 19.51
N ASP A 24 -3.33 -21.51 19.63
CA ASP A 24 -3.29 -22.51 18.57
C ASP A 24 -4.65 -22.57 17.87
N ILE A 25 -4.66 -22.56 16.54
CA ILE A 25 -5.90 -22.59 15.74
C ILE A 25 -6.32 -24.04 15.54
N VAL A 26 -7.45 -24.43 16.12
CA VAL A 26 -7.99 -25.79 16.05
C VAL A 26 -8.82 -25.97 14.78
N ALA A 27 -9.70 -25.01 14.47
CA ALA A 27 -10.55 -25.05 13.29
C ALA A 27 -10.99 -23.64 12.88
N ARG A 28 -11.34 -23.49 11.60
CA ARG A 28 -11.98 -22.29 11.04
C ARG A 28 -13.39 -22.65 10.56
N ASN A 29 -14.33 -21.70 10.60
CA ASN A 29 -15.71 -21.89 10.15
C ASN A 29 -16.34 -23.17 10.75
N TYR A 30 -16.14 -23.35 12.06
CA TYR A 30 -16.50 -24.59 12.73
C TYR A 30 -18.01 -24.61 12.98
N ARG A 31 -18.69 -25.67 12.50
CA ARG A 31 -20.12 -25.84 12.71
C ARG A 31 -20.38 -26.65 13.97
N ILE A 32 -21.14 -26.05 14.89
CA ILE A 32 -21.61 -26.69 16.11
C ILE A 32 -22.79 -27.57 15.74
N LYS A 33 -22.69 -28.87 16.06
CA LYS A 33 -23.77 -29.85 15.85
C LYS A 33 -24.32 -30.34 17.17
N ILE A 34 -25.64 -30.29 17.32
CA ILE A 34 -26.38 -30.91 18.43
C ILE A 34 -27.34 -31.92 17.83
N SER A 35 -27.23 -33.18 18.28
CA SER A 35 -28.02 -34.31 17.74
C SER A 35 -27.94 -34.42 16.21
N GLY A 36 -26.77 -34.11 15.63
CA GLY A 36 -26.52 -34.17 14.18
C GLY A 36 -27.00 -32.95 13.39
N ILE A 37 -27.66 -31.98 14.01
CA ILE A 37 -28.19 -30.75 13.37
C ILE A 37 -27.20 -29.61 13.58
N ASP A 38 -26.85 -28.90 12.49
CA ASP A 38 -26.06 -27.66 12.56
C ASP A 38 -26.88 -26.59 13.29
N VAL A 39 -26.44 -26.18 14.48
CA VAL A 39 -27.15 -25.19 15.32
C VAL A 39 -26.50 -23.81 15.31
N ALA A 40 -25.19 -23.76 15.06
CA ALA A 40 -24.41 -22.52 15.00
C ALA A 40 -23.12 -22.73 14.21
N GLU A 41 -22.54 -21.63 13.78
CA GLU A 41 -21.21 -21.56 13.16
C GLU A 41 -20.36 -20.60 13.98
N VAL A 42 -19.08 -20.93 14.14
CA VAL A 42 -18.10 -20.08 14.82
C VAL A 42 -16.92 -19.83 13.89
N ASP A 43 -16.44 -18.59 13.84
CA ASP A 43 -15.39 -18.19 12.91
C ASP A 43 -14.10 -18.99 13.15
N ILE A 44 -13.66 -19.06 14.41
CA ILE A 44 -12.44 -19.76 14.81
C ILE A 44 -12.67 -20.52 16.13
N LEU A 45 -12.24 -21.77 16.15
CA LEU A 45 -12.01 -22.53 17.38
C LEU A 45 -10.52 -22.50 17.68
N ALA A 46 -10.14 -22.02 18.86
CA ALA A 46 -8.73 -21.89 19.26
C ALA A 46 -8.47 -22.55 20.61
N GLU A 47 -7.21 -22.85 20.90
CA GLU A 47 -6.76 -23.37 22.18
C GLU A 47 -5.62 -22.54 22.73
N LYS A 48 -5.58 -22.34 24.05
CA LYS A 48 -4.44 -21.72 24.71
C LYS A 48 -4.29 -22.25 26.11
N LYS A 49 -3.11 -22.80 26.43
CA LYS A 49 -2.79 -23.39 27.73
C LYS A 49 -3.82 -24.46 28.17
N GLY A 50 -4.28 -25.30 27.23
CA GLY A 50 -5.26 -26.36 27.48
C GLY A 50 -6.71 -25.90 27.58
N GLU A 51 -6.99 -24.60 27.40
CA GLU A 51 -8.35 -24.07 27.40
C GLU A 51 -8.83 -23.81 25.97
N LYS A 52 -10.03 -24.28 25.64
CA LYS A 52 -10.66 -24.03 24.34
C LYS A 52 -11.40 -22.70 24.35
N TYR A 53 -11.29 -21.99 23.24
CA TYR A 53 -11.92 -20.70 23.01
C TYR A 53 -12.76 -20.74 21.75
N VAL A 54 -14.01 -20.31 21.88
CA VAL A 54 -14.86 -19.97 20.73
C VAL A 54 -14.61 -18.51 20.40
N VAL A 55 -14.12 -18.26 19.19
CA VAL A 55 -13.71 -16.94 18.75
C VAL A 55 -14.64 -16.43 17.65
N GLU A 56 -15.14 -15.21 17.85
CA GLU A 56 -15.88 -14.43 16.86
C GLU A 56 -15.04 -13.21 16.45
N ALA A 57 -14.96 -12.93 15.15
CA ALA A 57 -14.21 -11.81 14.59
C ALA A 57 -15.14 -10.72 14.07
N LYS A 58 -15.03 -9.52 14.64
CA LYS A 58 -15.83 -8.35 14.23
C LYS A 58 -14.94 -7.26 13.65
N ALA A 59 -15.20 -6.89 12.40
CA ALA A 59 -14.48 -5.79 11.75
C ALA A 59 -14.78 -4.41 12.36
N GLY A 60 -15.86 -4.26 13.13
CA GLY A 60 -16.30 -3.00 13.72
C GLY A 60 -16.22 -3.00 15.25
N ARG A 61 -16.99 -2.09 15.86
CA ARG A 61 -17.19 -2.08 17.31
C ARG A 61 -18.17 -3.20 17.71
N ALA A 62 -17.89 -3.86 18.83
CA ALA A 62 -18.72 -4.91 19.40
C ALA A 62 -20.00 -4.35 20.02
N THR A 63 -21.14 -4.94 19.65
CA THR A 63 -22.45 -4.67 20.24
C THR A 63 -22.79 -5.72 21.29
N VAL A 64 -23.81 -5.43 22.12
CA VAL A 64 -24.39 -6.40 23.07
C VAL A 64 -24.80 -7.71 22.36
N THR A 65 -25.31 -7.64 21.14
CA THR A 65 -25.70 -8.83 20.36
C THR A 65 -24.50 -9.69 20.02
N ASP A 66 -23.40 -9.10 19.55
CA ASP A 66 -22.17 -9.85 19.21
C ASP A 66 -21.61 -10.58 20.45
N ILE A 67 -21.65 -9.91 21.61
CA ILE A 67 -21.18 -10.47 22.88
C ILE A 67 -22.05 -11.64 23.34
N ARG A 68 -23.38 -11.51 23.25
CA ARG A 68 -24.30 -12.60 23.58
C ARG A 68 -24.14 -13.79 22.64
N GLN A 69 -23.94 -13.54 21.35
CA GLN A 69 -23.74 -14.58 20.35
C GLN A 69 -22.50 -15.42 20.66
N VAL A 70 -21.34 -14.79 20.86
CA VAL A 70 -20.11 -15.53 21.18
C VAL A 70 -20.23 -16.27 22.52
N TYR A 71 -20.87 -15.67 23.52
CA TYR A 71 -21.15 -16.33 24.80
C TYR A 71 -22.00 -17.60 24.63
N CYS A 72 -23.13 -17.49 23.92
CA CYS A 72 -24.01 -18.63 23.65
C CYS A 72 -23.28 -19.73 22.89
N ASN A 73 -22.55 -19.39 21.84
CA ASN A 73 -21.80 -20.36 21.04
C ASN A 73 -20.70 -21.06 21.86
N ALA A 74 -20.01 -20.32 22.72
CA ALA A 74 -19.01 -20.87 23.63
C ALA A 74 -19.64 -21.85 24.65
N ALA A 75 -20.81 -21.52 25.19
CA ALA A 75 -21.54 -22.38 26.11
C ALA A 75 -21.95 -23.71 25.46
N LEU A 76 -22.39 -23.70 24.19
CA LEU A 76 -22.75 -24.92 23.46
C LEU A 76 -21.57 -25.89 23.27
N LEU A 77 -20.33 -25.39 23.29
CA LEU A 77 -19.10 -26.18 23.15
C LEU A 77 -18.34 -26.39 24.46
N ASN A 78 -18.88 -25.93 25.59
CA ASN A 78 -18.19 -25.90 26.88
C ASN A 78 -16.77 -25.27 26.78
N ALA A 79 -16.70 -24.14 26.06
CA ALA A 79 -15.48 -23.39 25.78
C ALA A 79 -15.59 -21.97 26.34
N LYS A 80 -14.47 -21.25 26.36
CA LYS A 80 -14.44 -19.84 26.78
C LYS A 80 -14.78 -18.90 25.60
N PRO A 81 -15.66 -17.91 25.79
CA PRO A 81 -15.98 -16.94 24.74
C PRO A 81 -14.87 -15.92 24.56
N LEU A 82 -14.50 -15.66 23.30
CA LEU A 82 -13.53 -14.63 22.92
C LEU A 82 -14.02 -13.83 21.71
N LEU A 83 -14.08 -12.51 21.83
CA LEU A 83 -14.47 -11.61 20.74
C LEU A 83 -13.26 -10.78 20.31
N VAL A 84 -13.00 -10.72 19.02
CA VAL A 84 -11.98 -9.83 18.43
C VAL A 84 -12.67 -8.68 17.73
N CYS A 85 -12.43 -7.43 18.15
CA CYS A 85 -13.13 -6.26 17.59
C CYS A 85 -12.31 -4.97 17.64
N ARG A 86 -12.86 -3.84 17.18
CA ARG A 86 -12.19 -2.51 17.23
C ARG A 86 -12.43 -1.74 18.53
N GLY A 87 -13.26 -2.24 19.43
CA GLY A 87 -13.76 -1.49 20.58
C GLY A 87 -15.19 -1.86 20.91
N PHE A 88 -15.72 -1.37 22.03
CA PHE A 88 -17.14 -1.49 22.36
C PHE A 88 -17.95 -0.40 21.65
N ALA A 89 -19.17 -0.72 21.22
CA ALA A 89 -20.08 0.26 20.60
C ALA A 89 -20.53 1.32 21.61
N ASP A 90 -20.78 0.90 22.85
CA ASP A 90 -21.24 1.72 23.97
C ASP A 90 -20.85 1.07 25.31
N LYS A 91 -21.16 1.77 26.41
CA LYS A 91 -20.92 1.27 27.77
C LYS A 91 -21.73 0.01 28.09
N ALA A 92 -22.93 -0.15 27.51
CA ALA A 92 -23.76 -1.33 27.74
C ALA A 92 -23.08 -2.60 27.18
N SER A 93 -22.43 -2.49 26.03
CA SER A 93 -21.65 -3.56 25.42
C SER A 93 -20.45 -3.93 26.31
N GLU A 94 -19.71 -2.94 26.82
CA GLU A 94 -18.59 -3.19 27.73
C GLU A 94 -19.04 -3.91 29.02
N GLU A 95 -20.08 -3.41 29.68
CA GLU A 95 -20.60 -4.01 30.91
C GLU A 95 -21.16 -5.42 30.66
N THR A 96 -21.79 -5.66 29.51
CA THR A 96 -22.27 -7.00 29.13
C THR A 96 -21.12 -7.98 28.96
N ALA A 97 -20.03 -7.57 28.29
CA ALA A 97 -18.86 -8.43 28.11
C ALA A 97 -18.24 -8.82 29.46
N ARG A 98 -18.17 -7.86 30.38
CA ARG A 98 -17.70 -8.09 31.76
C ARG A 98 -18.62 -9.06 32.50
N ALA A 99 -19.93 -8.83 32.47
CA ALA A 99 -20.92 -9.65 33.17
C ALA A 99 -20.95 -11.10 32.67
N LEU A 100 -20.80 -11.31 31.35
CA LEU A 100 -20.78 -12.64 30.74
C LEU A 100 -19.38 -13.27 30.67
N SER A 101 -18.37 -12.63 31.26
CA SER A 101 -16.96 -13.07 31.21
C SER A 101 -16.46 -13.35 29.79
N VAL A 102 -16.92 -12.54 28.82
CA VAL A 102 -16.45 -12.60 27.43
C VAL A 102 -15.12 -11.90 27.33
N LYS A 103 -14.08 -12.65 26.92
CA LYS A 103 -12.76 -12.07 26.69
C LYS A 103 -12.80 -11.24 25.42
N VAL A 104 -12.39 -9.99 25.48
CA VAL A 104 -12.33 -9.13 24.29
C VAL A 104 -10.88 -8.81 23.96
N LEU A 105 -10.48 -9.05 22.72
CA LEU A 105 -9.21 -8.60 22.17
C LEU A 105 -9.47 -7.49 21.16
N PHE A 106 -8.75 -6.38 21.31
CA PHE A 106 -8.84 -5.29 20.36
C PHE A 106 -7.85 -5.49 19.21
N LEU A 107 -8.34 -5.29 17.99
CA LEU A 107 -7.50 -5.18 16.81
C LEU A 107 -6.61 -3.95 16.95
N PRO A 108 -5.28 -4.06 16.76
CA PRO A 108 -4.40 -2.90 16.83
C PRO A 108 -4.76 -1.87 15.76
N ASP A 109 -4.67 -0.58 16.11
CA ASP A 109 -5.13 0.54 15.27
C ASP A 109 -4.50 0.58 13.86
N PHE A 110 -3.30 0.02 13.68
CA PHE A 110 -2.57 0.00 12.41
C PHE A 110 -3.01 -1.10 11.43
N TYR A 111 -3.72 -2.15 11.87
CA TYR A 111 -4.28 -3.17 10.96
C TYR A 111 -5.46 -2.63 10.12
N ILE A 112 -5.93 -1.42 10.41
CA ILE A 112 -7.26 -0.94 10.02
C ILE A 112 -7.22 0.15 8.94
N PHE A 113 -6.07 0.71 8.59
CA PHE A 113 -6.08 1.92 7.77
C PHE A 113 -6.45 1.77 6.30
N MET A 114 -6.45 0.57 5.70
CA MET A 114 -6.92 0.40 4.32
C MET A 114 -7.43 -1.03 4.11
N SER A 115 -8.65 -1.18 3.59
CA SER A 115 -8.99 -2.43 2.88
C SER A 115 -7.93 -2.71 1.80
N PRO A 116 -7.64 -3.97 1.43
CA PRO A 116 -6.70 -4.26 0.34
C PRO A 116 -6.98 -3.44 -0.94
N GLU A 117 -8.25 -3.15 -1.21
CA GLU A 117 -8.71 -2.30 -2.29
C GLU A 117 -8.35 -0.82 -2.11
N GLU A 118 -8.54 -0.27 -0.91
CA GLU A 118 -8.12 1.10 -0.58
C GLU A 118 -6.60 1.24 -0.60
N LEU A 119 -5.87 0.22 -0.13
CA LEU A 119 -4.41 0.17 -0.18
C LEU A 119 -3.92 0.13 -1.62
N ALA A 120 -4.52 -0.75 -2.43
CA ALA A 120 -4.24 -0.80 -3.85
C ALA A 120 -4.57 0.52 -4.54
N TYR A 121 -5.66 1.20 -4.14
CA TYR A 121 -6.03 2.50 -4.69
C TYR A 121 -5.00 3.58 -4.32
N VAL A 122 -4.62 3.68 -3.05
CA VAL A 122 -3.64 4.66 -2.56
C VAL A 122 -2.27 4.42 -3.20
N ILE A 123 -1.79 3.18 -3.23
CA ILE A 123 -0.54 2.82 -3.91
C ILE A 123 -0.63 3.17 -5.39
N LYS A 124 -1.72 2.80 -6.10
CA LYS A 124 -1.90 3.14 -7.51
C LYS A 124 -1.96 4.66 -7.73
N SER A 125 -2.52 5.43 -6.81
CA SER A 125 -2.55 6.90 -6.89
C SER A 125 -1.14 7.46 -6.75
N ILE A 126 -0.40 7.05 -5.71
CA ILE A 126 0.97 7.50 -5.45
C ILE A 126 1.88 7.14 -6.62
N VAL A 127 1.82 5.90 -7.12
CA VAL A 127 2.61 5.47 -8.28
C VAL A 127 2.21 6.25 -9.52
N ARG A 128 0.92 6.46 -9.77
CA ARG A 128 0.46 7.23 -10.93
C ARG A 128 0.93 8.67 -10.87
N GLU A 129 0.82 9.32 -9.71
CA GLU A 129 1.32 10.67 -9.49
C GLU A 129 2.82 10.71 -9.75
N ALA A 130 3.62 9.85 -9.10
CA ALA A 130 5.07 9.78 -9.32
C ALA A 130 5.45 9.58 -10.81
N LEU A 131 4.72 8.73 -11.53
CA LEU A 131 4.91 8.52 -12.97
C LEU A 131 4.52 9.75 -13.80
N LEU A 132 3.39 10.41 -13.50
CA LEU A 132 2.98 11.64 -14.17
C LEU A 132 4.00 12.75 -13.96
N GLU A 133 4.51 12.88 -12.74
CA GLU A 133 5.54 13.87 -12.39
C GLU A 133 6.87 13.64 -13.11
N THR A 134 7.24 12.37 -13.32
CA THR A 134 8.56 11.99 -13.87
C THR A 134 8.55 11.82 -15.39
N LEU A 135 7.50 11.21 -15.96
CA LEU A 135 7.46 10.84 -17.38
C LEU A 135 6.79 11.90 -18.28
N PHE A 136 5.85 12.67 -17.72
CA PHE A 136 5.02 13.61 -18.47
C PHE A 136 5.39 15.08 -18.21
N ALA A 137 6.58 15.35 -17.65
CA ALA A 137 7.14 16.69 -17.69
C ALA A 137 7.08 17.21 -19.14
N GLU A 138 6.55 18.43 -19.31
CA GLU A 138 6.29 19.01 -20.62
C GLU A 138 7.57 19.10 -21.45
N ALA A 139 7.41 19.07 -22.78
CA ALA A 139 8.51 19.19 -23.72
C ALA A 139 9.12 20.59 -23.64
N LEU A 140 10.04 20.78 -22.70
CA LEU A 140 10.74 22.03 -22.49
C LEU A 140 11.96 22.09 -23.42
N SER A 141 12.21 23.27 -23.99
CA SER A 141 13.42 23.53 -24.74
C SER A 141 14.62 23.44 -23.79
N LEU A 142 15.41 22.38 -23.97
CA LEU A 142 16.68 22.21 -23.30
C LEU A 142 17.75 22.92 -24.13
N SER A 143 18.53 23.79 -23.49
CA SER A 143 19.80 24.22 -24.06
C SER A 143 20.82 23.07 -24.03
N GLU A 144 21.88 23.18 -24.84
CA GLU A 144 22.99 22.22 -24.81
C GLU A 144 23.65 22.14 -23.42
N GLU A 145 23.64 23.26 -22.68
CA GLU A 145 24.15 23.29 -21.31
C GLU A 145 23.21 22.53 -20.34
N ASP A 146 21.89 22.71 -20.48
CA ASP A 146 20.92 21.94 -19.68
C ASP A 146 21.08 20.44 -19.95
N PHE A 147 21.29 20.05 -21.21
CA PHE A 147 21.51 18.66 -21.60
C PHE A 147 22.75 18.07 -20.92
N LYS A 148 23.88 18.81 -20.91
CA LYS A 148 25.11 18.38 -20.22
C LYS A 148 24.88 18.19 -18.72
N ILE A 149 24.19 19.13 -18.08
CA ILE A 149 23.90 19.06 -16.64
C ILE A 149 23.04 17.83 -16.35
N LEU A 150 21.94 17.64 -17.08
CA LEU A 150 21.06 16.49 -16.91
C LEU A 150 21.81 15.17 -17.13
N LYS A 151 22.66 15.11 -18.16
CA LYS A 151 23.49 13.92 -18.45
C LYS A 151 24.44 13.60 -17.31
N ALA A 152 25.15 14.59 -16.78
CA ALA A 152 26.04 14.39 -15.65
C ALA A 152 25.29 13.92 -14.40
N ILE A 153 24.11 14.47 -14.13
CA ILE A 153 23.27 14.06 -13.00
C ILE A 153 22.77 12.62 -13.18
N ALA A 154 22.27 12.26 -14.37
CA ALA A 154 21.74 10.94 -14.69
C ALA A 154 22.80 9.83 -14.55
N GLU A 155 24.03 10.11 -14.96
CA GLU A 155 25.14 9.15 -14.99
C GLU A 155 25.91 9.06 -13.66
N SER A 156 25.69 9.99 -12.71
CA SER A 156 26.47 10.03 -11.46
C SER A 156 25.67 9.44 -10.29
N SER A 157 26.36 8.75 -9.39
CA SER A 157 25.77 8.11 -8.21
C SER A 157 25.49 9.09 -7.07
N SER A 158 26.18 10.24 -7.05
CA SER A 158 26.05 11.27 -6.02
C SER A 158 26.13 12.69 -6.58
N PHE A 159 25.65 13.66 -5.79
CA PHE A 159 25.72 15.08 -6.14
C PHE A 159 27.16 15.58 -6.29
N ILE A 160 28.08 15.08 -5.45
CA ILE A 160 29.49 15.44 -5.48
C ILE A 160 30.12 14.96 -6.80
N GLU A 161 29.91 13.69 -7.15
CA GLU A 161 30.41 13.12 -8.41
C GLU A 161 29.89 13.88 -9.64
N ALA A 162 28.61 14.27 -9.64
CA ALA A 162 28.06 15.08 -10.72
C ALA A 162 28.73 16.46 -10.83
N SER A 163 29.05 17.10 -9.70
CA SER A 163 29.75 18.39 -9.70
C SER A 163 31.18 18.27 -10.22
N GLU A 164 31.90 17.23 -9.83
CA GLU A 164 33.25 16.92 -10.32
C GLU A 164 33.25 16.65 -11.83
N LYS A 165 32.29 15.88 -12.32
CA LYS A 165 32.13 15.56 -13.75
C LYS A 165 31.87 16.79 -14.60
N LEU A 166 31.14 17.76 -14.05
CA LEU A 166 30.86 19.06 -14.70
C LEU A 166 31.99 20.09 -14.46
N LYS A 167 32.98 19.76 -13.63
CA LYS A 167 34.03 20.69 -13.18
C LYS A 167 33.45 21.96 -12.54
N LEU A 168 32.40 21.79 -11.74
CA LEU A 168 31.71 22.85 -11.02
C LEU A 168 31.89 22.66 -9.52
N SER A 169 31.78 23.74 -8.75
CA SER A 169 31.62 23.61 -7.30
C SER A 169 30.24 23.00 -6.97
N PRO A 170 30.08 22.37 -5.80
CA PRO A 170 28.78 21.93 -5.30
C PRO A 170 27.74 23.07 -5.24
N GLU A 171 28.13 24.29 -4.87
CA GLU A 171 27.21 25.43 -4.87
C GLU A 171 26.77 25.82 -6.28
N GLU A 172 27.69 25.87 -7.23
CA GLU A 172 27.40 26.22 -8.63
C GLU A 172 26.43 25.23 -9.27
N LEU A 173 26.65 23.92 -9.04
CA LEU A 173 25.71 22.89 -9.48
C LEU A 173 24.33 23.08 -8.83
N GLY A 174 24.31 23.40 -7.53
CA GLY A 174 23.08 23.70 -6.80
C GLY A 174 22.29 24.86 -7.40
N HIS A 175 22.98 25.94 -7.80
CA HIS A 175 22.37 27.08 -8.48
C HIS A 175 21.79 26.70 -9.85
N ARG A 176 22.52 25.90 -10.64
CA ARG A 176 22.06 25.42 -11.95
C ARG A 176 20.83 24.51 -11.84
N LEU A 177 20.83 23.56 -10.90
CA LEU A 177 19.66 22.72 -10.61
C LEU A 177 18.47 23.54 -10.14
N SER A 178 18.71 24.60 -9.35
CA SER A 178 17.64 25.52 -8.92
C SER A 178 17.04 26.27 -10.11
N SER A 179 17.85 26.64 -11.11
CA SER A 179 17.36 27.22 -12.36
C SER A 179 16.49 26.25 -13.16
N LEU A 180 16.94 25.00 -13.33
CA LEU A 180 16.17 23.94 -13.98
C LEU A 180 14.83 23.70 -13.27
N LYS A 181 14.83 23.76 -11.93
CA LYS A 181 13.61 23.65 -11.11
C LYS A 181 12.63 24.80 -11.34
N ARG A 182 13.12 26.05 -11.37
CA ARG A 182 12.28 27.23 -11.64
C ARG A 182 11.69 27.22 -13.04
N ARG A 183 12.41 26.69 -14.02
CA ARG A 183 11.96 26.53 -15.41
C ARG A 183 10.99 25.35 -15.61
N GLY A 184 10.68 24.60 -14.55
CA GLY A 184 9.81 23.42 -14.62
C GLY A 184 10.45 22.19 -15.27
N ILE A 185 11.75 22.22 -15.57
CA ILE A 185 12.48 21.09 -16.18
C ILE A 185 12.65 19.97 -15.16
N LEU A 186 13.03 20.32 -13.92
CA LEU A 186 13.13 19.38 -12.81
C LEU A 186 12.11 19.74 -11.74
N ARG A 187 11.58 18.74 -11.03
CA ARG A 187 10.77 18.95 -9.83
C ARG A 187 11.65 18.94 -8.57
N LYS A 188 11.03 19.24 -7.43
CA LYS A 188 11.68 19.06 -6.12
C LYS A 188 11.90 17.57 -5.85
N GLY A 189 12.93 17.25 -5.08
CA GLY A 189 13.31 15.89 -4.76
C GLY A 189 14.73 15.82 -4.23
N ASP A 190 15.06 14.68 -3.63
CA ASP A 190 16.42 14.31 -3.30
C ASP A 190 17.24 14.01 -4.58
N TYR A 191 18.55 13.77 -4.42
CA TYR A 191 19.43 13.53 -5.56
C TYR A 191 18.99 12.32 -6.39
N SER A 192 18.55 11.25 -5.73
CA SER A 192 18.03 10.03 -6.38
C SER A 192 16.83 10.34 -7.29
N SER A 193 15.89 11.16 -6.82
CA SER A 193 14.74 11.61 -7.61
C SER A 193 15.17 12.47 -8.79
N LEU A 194 16.12 13.40 -8.58
CA LEU A 194 16.64 14.25 -9.66
C LEU A 194 17.38 13.43 -10.72
N ARG A 195 18.13 12.40 -10.31
CA ARG A 195 18.78 11.45 -11.21
C ARG A 195 17.78 10.71 -12.09
N LEU A 196 16.69 10.20 -11.48
CA LEU A 196 15.62 9.53 -12.22
C LEU A 196 14.93 10.47 -13.21
N GLN A 197 14.60 11.69 -12.78
CA GLN A 197 14.00 12.70 -13.65
C GLN A 197 14.93 13.05 -14.82
N ALA A 198 16.22 13.27 -14.56
CA ALA A 198 17.20 13.58 -15.59
C ALA A 198 17.31 12.45 -16.63
N ALA A 199 17.39 11.19 -16.19
CA ALA A 199 17.42 10.03 -17.08
C ALA A 199 16.14 9.95 -17.96
N ALA A 200 14.96 10.13 -17.36
CA ALA A 200 13.69 10.11 -18.09
C ALA A 200 13.58 11.23 -19.13
N ILE A 201 14.06 12.43 -18.81
CA ILE A 201 14.07 13.58 -19.72
C ILE A 201 15.03 13.35 -20.89
N LEU A 202 16.25 12.88 -20.62
CA LEU A 202 17.27 12.62 -21.66
C LEU A 202 16.77 11.58 -22.66
N GLU A 203 16.26 10.45 -22.18
CA GLU A 203 15.65 9.38 -22.99
C GLU A 203 14.58 9.92 -23.94
N ARG A 204 13.73 10.83 -23.46
CA ARG A 204 12.68 11.43 -24.29
C ARG A 204 13.24 12.36 -25.36
N VAL A 205 14.23 13.17 -25.02
CA VAL A 205 14.86 14.13 -25.93
C VAL A 205 15.64 13.39 -27.01
N GLU A 206 16.38 12.34 -26.64
CA GLU A 206 17.11 11.50 -27.58
C GLU A 206 16.17 10.76 -28.53
N ARG A 207 15.06 10.20 -28.02
CA ARG A 207 14.01 9.62 -28.87
C ARG A 207 13.46 10.66 -29.85
N LYS A 208 13.15 11.88 -29.41
CA LYS A 208 12.64 12.94 -30.28
C LYS A 208 13.66 13.31 -31.38
N ARG A 209 14.94 13.51 -31.02
CA ARG A 209 16.03 13.78 -31.97
C ARG A 209 16.21 12.65 -32.99
N LEU A 210 16.04 11.39 -32.56
CA LEU A 210 16.11 10.23 -33.47
C LEU A 210 14.94 10.23 -34.46
N PHE A 211 13.72 10.52 -33.99
CA PHE A 211 12.55 10.65 -34.86
C PHE A 211 12.71 11.77 -35.89
N GLU A 212 13.18 12.96 -35.46
CA GLU A 212 13.45 14.09 -36.35
C GLU A 212 14.47 13.72 -37.45
N LYS A 213 15.56 13.04 -37.09
CA LYS A 213 16.56 12.53 -38.07
C LYS A 213 15.97 11.50 -39.02
N LEU A 214 15.11 10.59 -38.52
CA LEU A 214 14.46 9.60 -39.38
C LEU A 214 13.52 10.27 -40.38
N GLU A 215 12.78 11.30 -39.98
CA GLU A 215 11.92 12.08 -40.87
C GLU A 215 12.73 12.79 -41.96
N GLU A 216 13.89 13.36 -41.62
CA GLU A 216 14.82 14.00 -42.59
C GLU A 216 15.40 13.01 -43.60
N VAL A 217 15.78 11.80 -43.14
CA VAL A 217 16.25 10.75 -44.04
C VAL A 217 15.12 10.27 -44.97
N LEU A 218 13.91 10.10 -44.44
CA LEU A 218 12.75 9.68 -45.22
C LEU A 218 12.32 10.73 -46.26
N SER A 219 12.39 12.03 -45.93
CA SER A 219 12.12 13.09 -46.90
C SER A 219 13.14 13.07 -48.04
N THR A 220 14.43 12.95 -47.72
CA THR A 220 15.52 12.87 -48.69
C THR A 220 15.35 11.67 -49.63
N LEU A 221 14.99 10.49 -49.09
CA LEU A 221 14.73 9.29 -49.91
C LEU A 221 13.52 9.46 -50.83
N ARG A 222 12.44 10.10 -50.35
CA ARG A 222 11.26 10.39 -51.19
C ARG A 222 11.58 11.32 -52.35
N GLU A 223 12.43 12.33 -52.13
CA GLU A 223 12.88 13.22 -53.18
C GLU A 223 13.73 12.51 -54.24
N LEU A 224 14.53 11.52 -53.84
CA LEU A 224 15.35 10.72 -54.75
C LEU A 224 14.52 9.71 -55.55
N CYS A 225 13.49 9.10 -54.96
CA CYS A 225 12.61 8.14 -55.66
C CYS A 225 11.58 8.78 -56.59
N ASN A 226 11.31 10.08 -56.44
CA ASN A 226 10.38 10.84 -57.30
C ASN A 226 11.09 11.55 -58.47
N LYS A 227 12.39 11.31 -58.68
CA LYS A 227 13.18 11.73 -59.84
C LYS A 227 13.46 10.54 -60.75
#